data_AF-A0A849G3L5-F1
#
_entry.id   AF-A0A849G3L5-F1
#
_cell.length_a   1.000
_cell.length_b   1.000
_cell.length_c   1.000
_cell.angle_alpha   90.00
_cell.angle_beta   90.00
_cell.angle_gamma   90.00
#
_symmetry.space_group_name_H-M   'P 1'
#
loop_
_entity.id
_entity.type
_entity.pdbx_description
1 polymer ?
#
loop_
_entity_poly.entity_id
_entity_poly.type
_entity_poly.pdbx_seq_one_letter_code
_entity_poly.pdbx_strand_id
1 'polypeptide(L)'
;NDEFGQLVDGLEAAERALKADGWLAVVSFHSLEDRVVKRFFQARSGKGGAANRYQPEKAEEAPRFTARNKAIPPKADEIARNPRARSANLRVGRRTAAPAGPVDRSKLGLPKLVDV
;
A
#
# COMPACT_ATOMS: atom_id res chain seq x y z
N ASN A 1 13.02 8.95 -14.33
CA ASN A 1 12.83 7.60 -13.78
C ASN A 1 11.50 7.61 -13.03
N ASP A 2 10.43 7.04 -13.58
CA ASP A 2 9.08 7.10 -13.00
C ASP A 2 8.88 5.98 -11.96
N GLU A 3 9.73 5.96 -10.94
CA GLU A 3 9.77 4.90 -9.93
C GLU A 3 8.45 4.82 -9.14
N PHE A 4 7.80 5.96 -8.92
CA PHE A 4 6.53 6.02 -8.19
C PHE A 4 5.34 5.58 -9.02
N GLY A 5 5.28 5.93 -10.32
CA GLY A 5 4.28 5.38 -11.24
C GLY A 5 4.37 3.86 -11.31
N GLN A 6 5.59 3.35 -11.48
CA GLN A 6 5.85 1.91 -11.52
C GLN A 6 5.45 1.18 -10.23
N LEU A 7 5.70 1.79 -9.07
CA LEU A 7 5.25 1.23 -7.78
C LEU A 7 3.72 1.09 -7.76
N VAL A 8 2.99 2.13 -8.14
CA VAL A 8 1.52 2.11 -8.13
C VAL A 8 0.98 1.11 -9.15
N ASP A 9 1.52 1.09 -10.36
CA ASP A 9 1.16 0.14 -11.40
C ASP A 9 1.38 -1.31 -10.94
N GLY A 10 2.52 -1.57 -10.27
CA GLY A 10 2.83 -2.87 -9.68
C GLY A 10 1.85 -3.28 -8.59
N LEU A 11 1.44 -2.36 -7.71
CA LEU A 11 0.44 -2.62 -6.67
C LEU A 11 -0.94 -2.93 -7.26
N GLU A 12 -1.38 -2.17 -8.27
CA GLU A 12 -2.64 -2.40 -8.98
C GLU A 12 -2.61 -3.73 -9.76
N ALA A 13 -1.48 -4.07 -10.38
CA ALA A 13 -1.29 -5.34 -11.05
C ALA A 13 -1.33 -6.53 -10.07
N ALA A 14 -0.67 -6.39 -8.91
CA ALA A 14 -0.69 -7.42 -7.87
C ALA A 14 -2.11 -7.67 -7.34
N GLU A 15 -2.91 -6.62 -7.10
CA GLU A 15 -4.30 -6.76 -6.70
C GLU A 15 -5.16 -7.53 -7.72
N ARG A 16 -4.93 -7.28 -9.02
CA ARG A 16 -5.61 -7.99 -10.12
C ARG A 16 -5.15 -9.44 -10.25
N ALA A 17 -3.87 -9.71 -10.03
CA ALA A 17 -3.29 -11.04 -10.20
C ALA A 17 -3.56 -11.99 -9.02
N LEU A 18 -3.69 -11.45 -7.80
CA LEU A 18 -3.91 -12.27 -6.61
C LEU A 18 -5.32 -12.85 -6.57
N LYS A 19 -5.40 -14.17 -6.35
CA LYS A 19 -6.63 -14.86 -5.95
C LYS A 19 -7.05 -14.43 -4.54
N ALA A 20 -8.32 -14.67 -4.20
CA ALA A 20 -8.78 -14.57 -2.81
C ALA A 20 -7.85 -15.37 -1.88
N ASP A 21 -7.62 -14.83 -0.68
CA ASP A 21 -6.69 -15.34 0.32
C ASP A 21 -5.20 -15.29 -0.03
N GLY A 22 -4.84 -14.82 -1.23
CA GLY A 22 -3.45 -14.58 -1.62
C GLY A 22 -2.79 -13.48 -0.79
N TRP A 23 -1.47 -13.58 -0.61
CA TRP A 23 -0.69 -12.59 0.15
C TRP A 23 0.04 -11.62 -0.79
N LEU A 24 -0.05 -10.33 -0.49
CA LEU A 24 0.81 -9.29 -1.04
C LEU A 24 1.80 -8.86 0.05
N ALA A 25 3.09 -9.07 -0.19
CA ALA A 25 4.18 -8.57 0.63
C ALA A 25 4.98 -7.53 -0.16
N VAL A 26 5.16 -6.35 0.40
CA VAL A 26 5.90 -5.25 -0.24
C VAL A 26 6.98 -4.77 0.71
N VAL A 27 8.21 -4.73 0.22
CA VAL A 27 9.37 -4.19 0.94
C VAL A 27 9.74 -2.86 0.30
N SER A 28 9.76 -1.79 1.10
CA SER A 28 10.18 -0.45 0.68
C SER A 28 11.40 0.01 1.45
N PHE A 29 12.29 0.78 0.82
CA PHE A 29 13.53 1.25 1.46
C PHE A 29 13.53 2.73 1.81
N HIS A 30 12.57 3.49 1.27
CA HIS A 30 12.41 4.90 1.58
C HIS A 30 11.00 5.27 2.04
N SER A 31 10.90 6.38 2.77
CA SER A 31 9.67 6.81 3.44
C SER A 31 8.52 7.15 2.48
N LEU A 32 8.84 7.63 1.27
CA LEU A 32 7.85 7.92 0.24
C LEU A 32 7.19 6.64 -0.33
N GLU A 33 7.97 5.61 -0.67
CA GLU A 33 7.46 4.29 -1.07
C GLU A 33 6.57 3.71 0.04
N ASP A 34 7.08 3.67 1.28
CA ASP A 34 6.33 3.10 2.42
C ASP A 34 4.99 3.81 2.60
N ARG A 35 4.95 5.13 2.39
CA ARG A 35 3.73 5.93 2.44
C ARG A 35 2.75 5.56 1.34
N VAL A 36 3.21 5.37 0.10
CA VAL A 36 2.36 4.95 -1.03
C VAL A 36 1.76 3.57 -0.73
N VAL A 37 2.58 2.60 -0.31
CA VAL A 37 2.12 1.25 0.03
C VAL A 37 1.15 1.26 1.21
N LYS A 38 1.43 2.05 2.24
CA LYS A 38 0.53 2.26 3.38
C LYS A 38 -0.84 2.76 2.92
N ARG A 39 -0.85 3.82 2.11
CA ARG A 39 -2.09 4.47 1.63
C ARG A 39 -2.87 3.57 0.68
N PHE A 40 -2.17 2.79 -0.14
CA PHE A 40 -2.78 1.76 -0.96
C PHE A 40 -3.53 0.74 -0.11
N PHE A 41 -2.88 0.12 0.88
CA PHE A 41 -3.54 -0.82 1.78
C PHE A 41 -4.69 -0.18 2.58
N GLN A 42 -4.55 1.08 3.02
CA GLN A 42 -5.63 1.79 3.71
C GLN A 42 -6.85 2.01 2.82
N ALA A 43 -6.65 2.48 1.59
CA ALA A 43 -7.71 2.65 0.61
C ALA A 43 -8.41 1.32 0.30
N ARG A 44 -7.65 0.21 0.22
CA ARG A 44 -8.19 -1.12 -0.09
C ARG A 44 -8.76 -1.89 1.09
N SER A 45 -8.50 -1.48 2.32
CA SER A 45 -9.03 -2.17 3.51
C SER A 45 -10.35 -1.56 4.01
N GLY A 46 -11.00 -0.69 3.21
CA GLY A 46 -12.19 0.07 3.65
C GLY A 46 -11.88 1.16 4.69
N LYS A 47 -10.60 1.35 5.04
CA LYS A 47 -10.16 2.34 6.06
C LYS A 47 -9.84 3.72 5.47
N GLY A 48 -10.05 3.91 4.16
CA GLY A 48 -9.84 5.18 3.46
C GLY A 48 -10.87 6.26 3.79
N GLY A 49 -11.95 5.91 4.53
CA GLY A 49 -13.09 6.78 4.83
C GLY A 49 -13.13 7.39 6.23
N ALA A 50 -12.04 7.37 7.02
CA ALA A 50 -12.02 8.08 8.29
C ALA A 50 -11.75 9.59 8.09
N ALA A 51 -12.60 10.26 7.32
CA ALA A 51 -12.52 11.71 7.15
C ALA A 51 -13.89 12.27 6.75
N ASN A 52 -14.85 12.21 7.68
CA ASN A 52 -15.79 13.27 8.05
C ASN A 52 -17.05 12.64 8.67
N ARG A 53 -17.27 12.83 9.97
CA ARG A 53 -18.48 12.37 10.69
C ARG A 53 -19.77 13.01 10.13
N TYR A 54 -19.63 13.99 9.23
CA TYR A 54 -20.72 14.75 8.59
C TYR A 54 -20.89 14.49 7.09
N GLN A 55 -20.18 13.53 6.49
CA GLN A 55 -20.41 13.16 5.08
C GLN A 55 -21.45 12.02 4.98
N PRO A 56 -22.38 12.08 4.00
CA PRO A 56 -23.35 11.01 3.79
C PRO A 56 -22.62 9.69 3.56
N GLU A 57 -23.16 8.61 4.14
CA GLU A 57 -22.63 7.25 4.01
C GLU A 57 -22.40 6.91 2.54
N LYS A 58 -21.14 6.97 2.08
CA LYS A 58 -20.78 6.31 0.83
C LYS A 58 -20.94 4.82 1.07
N ALA A 59 -21.61 4.15 0.13
CA ALA A 59 -21.68 2.69 0.09
C ALA A 59 -20.30 2.12 0.42
N GLU A 60 -20.21 1.37 1.52
CA GLU A 60 -18.96 0.78 1.96
C GLU A 60 -18.48 -0.18 0.87
N GLU A 61 -17.48 0.24 0.09
CA GLU A 61 -16.82 -0.67 -0.85
C GLU A 61 -16.25 -1.84 -0.05
N ALA A 62 -16.63 -3.06 -0.45
CA ALA A 62 -16.11 -4.27 0.16
C ALA A 62 -14.58 -4.24 0.18
N PRO A 63 -13.94 -4.49 1.35
CA PRO A 63 -12.49 -4.40 1.45
C PRO A 63 -11.85 -5.40 0.50
N ARG A 64 -10.86 -4.94 -0.27
CA ARG A 64 -10.10 -5.74 -1.25
C ARG A 64 -8.89 -6.42 -0.61
N PHE A 65 -8.40 -5.85 0.50
CA PHE A 65 -7.35 -6.41 1.33
C PHE A 65 -7.69 -6.35 2.83
N THR A 66 -7.19 -7.32 3.58
CA THR A 66 -7.03 -7.25 5.03
C THR A 66 -5.55 -7.07 5.33
N ALA A 67 -5.14 -5.86 5.73
CA ALA A 67 -3.74 -5.49 5.89
C ALA A 67 -3.36 -5.07 7.31
N ARG A 68 -2.08 -5.24 7.66
CA ARG A 68 -1.53 -4.76 8.93
C ARG A 68 -1.32 -3.25 8.88
N ASN A 69 -1.77 -2.54 9.93
CA ASN A 69 -1.59 -1.08 10.02
C ASN A 69 -0.10 -0.67 10.13
N LYS A 70 0.69 -1.43 10.91
CA LYS A 70 2.10 -1.14 11.21
C LYS A 70 3.03 -1.95 10.30
N ALA A 71 4.01 -1.30 9.69
CA ALA A 71 5.07 -1.98 8.96
C ALA A 71 5.91 -2.88 9.90
N ILE A 72 6.55 -3.89 9.32
CA ILE A 72 7.53 -4.75 10.00
C ILE A 72 8.91 -4.18 9.67
N PRO A 73 9.63 -3.58 10.62
CA PRO A 73 11.01 -3.14 10.41
C PRO A 73 11.98 -4.34 10.48
N PRO A 74 13.20 -4.20 9.94
CA PRO A 74 14.26 -5.19 10.10
C PRO A 74 14.62 -5.36 11.59
N LYS A 75 15.10 -6.55 11.94
CA LYS A 75 15.63 -6.81 13.29
C LYS A 75 17.10 -6.42 13.39
N ALA A 76 17.62 -6.24 14.60
CA ALA A 76 19.02 -5.86 14.81
C ALA A 76 20.02 -6.88 14.24
N ASP A 77 19.72 -8.18 14.33
CA ASP A 77 20.53 -9.26 13.77
C ASP A 77 20.49 -9.27 12.22
N GLU A 78 19.36 -8.88 11.63
CA GLU A 78 19.23 -8.70 10.19
C GLU A 78 20.07 -7.52 9.70
N ILE A 79 20.03 -6.39 10.40
CA ILE A 79 20.84 -5.21 10.07
C ILE A 79 22.34 -5.52 10.21
N ALA A 80 22.73 -6.30 11.22
CA ALA A 80 24.12 -6.70 11.42
C ALA A 80 24.64 -7.59 10.26
N ARG A 81 23.80 -8.52 9.78
CA ARG A 81 24.15 -9.41 8.65
C ARG A 81 24.00 -8.73 7.29
N ASN A 82 23.08 -7.77 7.16
CA ASN A 82 22.80 -7.02 5.95
C ASN A 82 22.56 -5.54 6.28
N PRO A 83 23.61 -4.71 6.30
CA PRO A 83 23.48 -3.28 6.58
C PRO A 83 22.53 -2.53 5.64
N ARG A 84 22.31 -3.03 4.40
CA ARG A 84 21.38 -2.42 3.43
C ARG A 84 19.92 -2.58 3.85
N ALA A 85 19.60 -3.51 4.74
CA ALA A 85 18.25 -3.72 5.25
C ALA A 85 17.81 -2.63 6.24
N ARG A 86 18.71 -1.78 6.76
CA ARG A 86 18.45 -0.81 7.84
C ARG A 86 17.19 0.04 7.64
N SER A 87 16.89 0.43 6.41
CA SER A 87 15.74 1.29 6.07
C SER A 87 14.54 0.53 5.52
N ALA A 88 14.63 -0.80 5.43
CA ALA A 88 13.57 -1.62 4.89
C ALA A 88 12.32 -1.56 5.77
N ASN A 89 11.15 -1.51 5.14
CA ASN A 89 9.87 -1.68 5.80
C ASN A 89 9.06 -2.70 5.01
N LEU A 90 8.62 -3.76 5.69
CA LEU A 90 7.73 -4.77 5.10
C LEU A 90 6.27 -4.44 5.47
N ARG A 91 5.43 -4.34 4.45
CA ARG A 91 3.97 -4.28 4.59
C ARG A 91 3.33 -5.47 3.93
N VAL A 92 2.31 -6.01 4.60
CA VAL A 92 1.65 -7.24 4.17
C VAL A 92 0.13 -7.07 4.25
N GLY A 93 -0.55 -7.57 3.22
CA GLY A 93 -2.01 -7.67 3.20
C GLY A 93 -2.48 -8.94 2.51
N ARG A 94 -3.57 -9.51 3.04
CA ARG A 94 -4.24 -10.68 2.48
C ARG A 94 -5.38 -10.23 1.57
N ARG A 95 -5.43 -10.74 0.36
CA ARG A 95 -6.44 -10.47 -0.66
C ARG A 95 -7.78 -11.05 -0.23
N THR A 96 -8.86 -10.29 -0.38
CA THR A 96 -10.23 -10.78 -0.12
C THR A 96 -10.87 -11.34 -1.40
N ALA A 97 -12.17 -11.66 -1.36
CA ALA A 97 -12.93 -12.05 -2.55
C ALA A 97 -13.47 -10.86 -3.36
N ALA A 98 -13.44 -9.63 -2.84
CA ALA A 98 -13.97 -8.45 -3.54
C ALA A 98 -13.21 -8.24 -4.87
N PRO A 99 -13.84 -7.83 -5.97
CA PRO A 99 -13.13 -7.66 -7.25
C PRO A 99 -12.03 -6.59 -7.17
N ALA A 100 -11.02 -6.67 -8.04
CA ALA A 100 -10.04 -5.61 -8.20
C ALA A 100 -10.65 -4.39 -8.91
N GLY A 101 -10.04 -3.22 -8.81
CA GLY A 101 -10.57 -2.00 -9.43
C GLY A 101 -9.61 -0.83 -9.40
N PRO A 102 -9.98 0.34 -9.93
CA PRO A 102 -9.09 1.49 -9.95
C PRO A 102 -8.83 2.01 -8.53
N VAL A 103 -7.67 2.61 -8.29
CA VAL A 103 -7.39 3.40 -7.08
C VAL A 103 -7.21 4.86 -7.46
N ASP A 104 -7.72 5.75 -6.61
CA ASP A 104 -7.48 7.18 -6.75
C ASP A 104 -6.01 7.48 -6.41
N ARG A 105 -5.17 7.57 -7.45
CA ARG A 105 -3.72 7.79 -7.33
C ARG A 105 -3.38 9.11 -6.62
N SER A 106 -4.25 10.12 -6.71
CA SER A 106 -4.06 11.41 -6.01
C SER A 106 -4.03 11.25 -4.49
N LYS A 107 -4.73 10.23 -3.97
CA LYS A 107 -4.79 9.94 -2.53
C LYS A 107 -3.61 9.12 -2.03
N LEU A 108 -2.80 8.53 -2.91
CA LEU A 108 -1.64 7.72 -2.55
C LEU A 108 -0.43 8.54 -2.09
N GLY A 109 -0.50 9.87 -2.17
CA GLY A 109 0.56 10.75 -1.66
C GLY A 109 1.80 10.77 -2.54
N LEU A 110 1.58 10.57 -3.85
CA LEU A 110 2.59 10.77 -4.87
C LEU A 110 3.05 12.24 -4.85
N PRO A 111 4.36 12.52 -4.95
CA PRO A 111 4.83 13.88 -5.16
C PRO A 111 4.23 14.43 -6.46
N LYS A 112 3.88 15.73 -6.46
CA LYS A 112 3.51 16.39 -7.72
C LYS A 112 4.76 16.36 -8.61
N LEU A 113 4.66 15.69 -9.76
CA LEU A 113 5.66 15.86 -10.81
C LEU A 113 5.61 17.35 -11.17
N VAL A 114 6.68 18.07 -10.85
CA VAL A 114 6.91 19.40 -11.41
C VAL A 114 7.43 19.11 -12.81
N ASP A 115 6.61 19.39 -13.81
CA ASP A 115 7.06 19.39 -15.20
C ASP A 115 8.18 20.44 -15.30
N VAL A 116 9.38 20.00 -15.70
CA VAL A 116 10.53 20.85 -16.01
C VAL A 116 10.66 20.95 -17.51
#